data_AF-A0A353E2B9-F1
#
_entry.id   AF-A0A353E2B9-F1
#
_cell.length_a   1.000
_cell.length_b   1.000
_cell.length_c   1.000
_cell.angle_alpha   90.00
_cell.angle_beta   90.00
_cell.angle_gamma   90.00
#
_symmetry.space_group_name_H-M   'P 1'
#
loop_
_entity.id
_entity.type
_entity.pdbx_description
1 polymer ?
#
loop_
_entity_poly.entity_id
_entity_poly.type
_entity_poly.pdbx_seq_one_letter_code
_entity_poly.pdbx_strand_id
1 'polypeptide(L)' 'VIQQDVQNKVMCIEDVAQADVELVWEPQWSQDMMTEAARLQLGLM' A
#
# COMPACT_ATOMS: atom_id res chain seq x y z
N VAL A 1 0.78 4.86 12.17
CA VAL A 1 0.81 3.37 12.29
C VAL A 1 1.00 2.69 10.93
N ILE A 2 0.36 3.14 9.84
CA ILE A 2 0.50 2.52 8.50
C ILE A 2 1.93 2.66 7.92
N GLN A 3 2.53 3.85 7.99
CA GLN A 3 3.88 4.11 7.45
C GLN A 3 4.94 3.15 8.02
N GLN A 4 4.89 2.90 9.33
CA GLN A 4 5.84 2.03 10.01
C GLN A 4 5.60 0.55 9.72
N ASP A 5 4.35 0.13 9.52
CA ASP A 5 4.03 -1.24 9.09
C ASP A 5 4.57 -1.52 7.67
N VAL A 6 4.42 -0.56 6.76
CA VAL A 6 4.99 -0.62 5.41
C VAL A 6 6.51 -0.70 5.48
N GLN A 7 7.14 0.19 6.26
CA GLN A 7 8.60 0.20 6.41
C GLN A 7 9.12 -1.13 6.95
N ASN A 8 8.50 -1.67 8.01
CA ASN A 8 8.91 -2.95 8.59
C ASN A 8 8.80 -4.10 7.58
N LYS A 9 7.70 -4.17 6.82
CA LYS A 9 7.51 -5.19 5.77
C LYS A 9 8.53 -5.08 4.65
N VAL A 10 8.86 -3.87 4.23
CA VAL A 10 9.85 -3.63 3.17
C VAL A 10 11.27 -3.96 3.66
N MET A 11 11.59 -3.63 4.92
CA MET A 11 12.86 -3.99 5.55
C MET A 11 13.04 -5.50 5.80
N CYS A 12 11.98 -6.31 5.70
CA CYS A 12 12.10 -7.77 5.74
C CYS A 12 12.71 -8.37 4.46
N ILE A 13 12.93 -7.57 3.41
CA ILE A 13 13.57 -8.01 2.18
C ILE A 13 15.09 -7.93 2.37
N GLU A 14 15.80 -9.06 2.19
CA GLU A 14 17.23 -9.19 2.51
C GLU A 14 18.15 -8.16 1.82
N ASP A 15 17.77 -7.67 0.63
CA ASP A 15 18.55 -6.70 -0.14
C ASP A 15 18.17 -5.22 0.10
N VAL A 16 17.22 -4.94 1.01
CA VAL A 16 16.79 -3.56 1.30
C VAL A 16 17.55 -3.00 2.49
N ALA A 17 18.49 -2.09 2.23
CA ALA A 17 19.26 -1.41 3.27
C ALA A 17 18.50 -0.28 3.98
N GLN A 18 17.60 0.39 3.27
CA GLN A 18 16.79 1.51 3.80
C GLN A 18 15.47 1.61 3.03
N ALA A 19 14.39 1.83 3.77
CA ALA A 19 13.06 2.09 3.21
C ALA A 19 12.52 3.42 3.77
N ASP A 20 12.41 4.42 2.91
CA ASP A 20 11.78 5.71 3.21
C ASP A 20 10.36 5.71 2.63
N VAL A 21 9.36 5.82 3.50
CA VAL A 21 7.95 5.82 3.10
C VAL A 21 7.44 7.26 3.18
N GLU A 22 7.14 7.88 2.04
CA GLU A 22 6.57 9.22 1.98
C GLU A 22 5.07 9.15 1.68
N LEU A 23 4.29 9.92 2.45
CA LEU A 23 2.85 9.98 2.24
C LEU A 23 2.53 11.13 1.31
N VAL A 24 2.20 10.79 0.06
CA VAL A 24 1.78 11.76 -0.96
C VAL A 24 0.26 11.89 -0.96
N TRP A 25 -0.21 13.13 -1.11
CA TRP A 25 -1.64 13.45 -1.19
C TRP A 25 -2.15 13.53 -2.63
N GLU A 26 -1.25 13.64 -3.60
CA GLU A 26 -1.52 13.81 -5.02
C GLU A 26 -0.69 12.80 -5.84
N PRO A 27 -1.28 12.04 -6.77
CA PRO A 27 -2.72 11.93 -7.02
C PRO A 27 -3.44 11.22 -5.87
N GLN A 28 -4.69 11.61 -5.60
CA GLN A 28 -5.51 10.91 -4.61
C GLN A 28 -5.77 9.48 -5.08
N TRP A 29 -5.69 8.53 -4.15
CA TRP A 29 -6.09 7.16 -4.41
C TRP A 29 -7.58 7.10 -4.72
N SER A 30 -7.96 6.39 -5.78
CA SER A 30 -9.37 6.14 -6.13
C SER A 30 -9.66 4.65 -6.05
N GLN A 31 -10.94 4.30 -5.85
CA GLN A 31 -11.41 2.90 -5.87
C GLN A 31 -11.10 2.20 -7.21
N ASP A 32 -10.79 2.96 -8.26
CA ASP A 32 -10.34 2.40 -9.53
C ASP A 32 -9.00 1.67 -9.42
N MET A 33 -8.19 2.03 -8.43
CA MET A 33 -6.91 1.38 -8.12
C MET A 33 -7.08 0.03 -7.40
N MET A 34 -8.32 -0.38 -7.07
CA MET A 34 -8.62 -1.70 -6.51
C MET A 34 -8.79 -2.75 -7.60
N THR A 35 -8.19 -3.92 -7.38
CA THR A 35 -8.38 -5.10 -8.23
C THR A 35 -9.82 -5.61 -8.17
N GLU A 36 -10.29 -6.26 -9.24
CA GLU A 36 -11.66 -6.80 -9.34
C GLU A 36 -11.97 -7.78 -8.19
N ALA A 37 -11.02 -8.63 -7.82
CA ALA A 37 -11.14 -9.55 -6.70
C ALA A 37 -11.38 -8.82 -5.37
N ALA A 38 -10.71 -7.70 -5.12
CA ALA A 38 -10.91 -6.90 -3.92
C ALA A 38 -12.28 -6.21 -3.89
N ARG A 39 -12.76 -5.73 -5.03
CA ARG A 39 -14.12 -5.13 -5.14
C ARG A 39 -15.22 -6.17 -4.90
N LEU A 40 -15.05 -7.38 -5.44
CA LEU A 40 -15.99 -8.48 -5.24
C LEU A 40 -16.06 -8.89 -3.76
N GLN A 41 -14.91 -9.01 -3.09
CA GLN A 41 -14.86 -9.37 -1.66
C GLN A 41 -15.52 -8.32 -0.76
N LEU A 42 -15.53 -7.06 -1.18
CA LEU A 42 -16.18 -5.96 -0.46
C LEU A 42 -17.65 -5.73 -0.85
N GLY A 43 -18.19 -6.50 -1.81
CA GLY A 43 -19.58 -6.36 -2.26
C GLY A 43 -19.85 -5.09 -3.07
N LEU A 44 -18.85 -4.58 -3.79
CA LEU A 44 -18.93 -3.37 -4.61
C LEU A 44 -19.28 -3.66 -6.09
N MET A 45 -19.62 -4.91 -6.42
CA MET A 45 -20.20 -5.38 -7.68
C MET A 45 -21.58 -5.99 -7.39
#